data_AF-A0A831WMB0-F1
#
_entry.id   AF-A0A831WMB0-F1
#
_cell.length_a   1.000
_cell.length_b   1.000
_cell.length_c   1.000
_cell.angle_alpha   90.00
_cell.angle_beta   90.00
_cell.angle_gamma   90.00
#
_symmetry.space_group_name_H-M   'P 1'
#
loop_
_entity.id
_entity.type
_entity.pdbx_description
1 polymer ?
#
loop_
_entity_poly.entity_id
_entity_poly.type
_entity_poly.pdbx_seq_one_letter_code
_entity_poly.pdbx_strand_id
1 'polypeptide(L)'
;PAILKAVERATENIPLRANAVDPFTGKNTGTNIGNHIPWIDWSLVKGNSCKITVFPKGGGRENGSALKMFNPTVDLDEIKKFIVEHVIEMGGKVCPPTVVGIGIGGGSDIALKLAKKSLLRPIGDRNKNKTIAKLEIDLLEEINDTGIGPMGLGGDTTALDVHIEVAHRHPASFPVGIAMQCWANRRATIIISRDGDVEWISLNSKLL
;
A
#
# COMPACT_ATOMS: atom_id res chain seq x y z
N PRO A 1 -14.32 -8.73 17.07
CA PRO A 1 -13.98 -8.48 18.50
C PRO A 1 -12.49 -8.66 18.85
N ALA A 2 -11.86 -9.81 18.54
CA ALA A 2 -10.48 -10.08 18.93
C ALA A 2 -9.45 -9.08 18.35
N ILE A 3 -9.56 -8.75 17.05
CA ILE A 3 -8.67 -7.79 16.38
C ILE A 3 -8.78 -6.39 17.01
N LEU A 4 -9.99 -5.92 17.34
CA LEU A 4 -10.18 -4.61 17.98
C LEU A 4 -9.49 -4.54 19.34
N LYS A 5 -9.69 -5.55 20.19
CA LYS A 5 -9.02 -5.66 21.49
C LYS A 5 -7.50 -5.73 21.35
N ALA A 6 -7.00 -6.41 20.32
CA ALA A 6 -5.57 -6.48 20.04
C ALA A 6 -4.98 -5.10 19.66
N VAL A 7 -5.70 -4.30 18.85
CA VAL A 7 -5.27 -2.95 18.47
C VAL A 7 -5.31 -1.97 19.66
N GLU A 8 -6.37 -2.03 20.46
CA GLU A 8 -6.49 -1.26 21.70
C GLU A 8 -5.33 -1.59 22.65
N ARG A 9 -5.13 -2.88 22.94
CA ARG A 9 -4.02 -3.36 23.77
C ARG A 9 -2.65 -2.95 23.20
N ALA A 10 -2.45 -3.03 21.89
CA ALA A 10 -1.20 -2.60 21.27
C ALA A 10 -0.98 -1.09 21.40
N THR A 11 -2.05 -0.30 21.30
CA THR A 11 -1.98 1.16 21.46
C THR A 11 -1.52 1.55 22.86
N GLU A 12 -2.06 0.89 23.89
CA GLU A 12 -1.71 1.11 25.28
C GLU A 12 -0.30 0.61 25.64
N ASN A 13 0.06 -0.62 25.21
CA ASN A 13 1.30 -1.26 25.65
C ASN A 13 2.53 -0.92 24.82
N ILE A 14 2.38 -0.58 23.53
CA ILE A 14 3.49 -0.33 22.58
C ILE A 14 3.56 1.17 22.26
N PRO A 15 3.62 2.02 23.30
CA PRO A 15 3.20 3.45 23.32
C PRO A 15 2.92 4.08 21.95
N LEU A 16 1.84 3.65 21.28
CA LEU A 16 1.52 4.13 19.93
C LEU A 16 0.72 5.41 20.07
N ARG A 17 0.96 6.36 19.17
CA ARG A 17 0.07 7.52 19.06
C ARG A 17 -1.32 7.05 18.59
N ALA A 18 -2.36 7.43 19.32
CA ALA A 18 -3.74 7.25 18.89
C ALA A 18 -4.06 8.24 17.76
N ASN A 19 -4.53 7.73 16.61
CA ASN A 19 -4.79 8.51 15.40
C ASN A 19 -6.19 8.24 14.80
N ALA A 20 -7.04 7.47 15.47
CA ALA A 20 -8.45 7.36 15.10
C ALA A 20 -9.22 8.55 15.71
N VAL A 21 -9.67 9.45 14.84
CA VAL A 21 -10.32 10.71 15.19
C VAL A 21 -11.68 10.76 14.51
N ASP A 22 -12.70 11.17 15.25
CA ASP A 22 -14.03 11.42 14.70
C ASP A 22 -13.99 12.64 13.76
N PRO A 23 -14.45 12.51 12.49
CA PRO A 23 -14.24 13.54 11.48
C PRO A 23 -15.10 14.80 11.68
N PHE A 24 -16.14 14.77 12.51
CA PHE A 24 -17.04 15.90 12.71
C PHE A 24 -16.77 16.64 14.03
N THR A 25 -16.41 15.91 15.08
CA THR A 25 -16.14 16.46 16.41
C THR A 25 -14.66 16.74 16.65
N GLY A 26 -13.76 16.13 15.86
CA GLY A 26 -12.31 16.18 16.09
C GLY A 26 -11.85 15.42 17.33
N LYS A 27 -12.75 14.70 18.01
CA LYS A 27 -12.42 13.93 19.20
C LYS A 27 -11.59 12.71 18.82
N ASN A 28 -10.42 12.58 19.44
CA ASN A 28 -9.61 11.37 19.34
C ASN A 28 -10.18 10.27 20.24
N THR A 29 -10.21 9.04 19.72
CA THR A 29 -10.70 7.85 20.43
C THR A 29 -9.78 7.39 21.55
N GLY A 30 -8.49 7.75 21.50
CA GLY A 30 -7.46 7.36 22.47
C GLY A 30 -6.89 5.94 22.27
N THR A 31 -7.50 5.12 21.41
CA THR A 31 -7.23 3.67 21.36
C THR A 31 -6.92 3.13 19.96
N ASN A 32 -6.86 3.99 18.93
CA ASN A 32 -6.74 3.61 17.51
C ASN A 32 -7.88 2.70 17.00
N ILE A 33 -8.99 2.58 17.74
CA ILE A 33 -10.20 1.88 17.30
C ILE A 33 -11.35 2.88 17.18
N GLY A 34 -12.27 2.64 16.25
CA GLY A 34 -13.41 3.51 16.00
C GLY A 34 -14.38 2.90 15.00
N ASN A 35 -15.37 3.68 14.55
CA ASN A 35 -16.28 3.20 13.51
C ASN A 35 -15.50 2.82 12.25
N HIS A 36 -15.63 1.57 11.80
CA HIS A 36 -14.87 0.99 10.68
C HIS A 36 -13.32 1.02 10.83
N ILE A 37 -12.79 1.24 12.03
CA ILE A 37 -11.34 1.32 12.30
C ILE A 37 -10.93 0.34 13.41
N PRO A 38 -9.90 -0.50 13.18
CA PRO A 38 -9.23 -0.74 11.91
C PRO A 38 -10.17 -1.33 10.84
N TRP A 39 -9.94 -0.98 9.58
CA TRP A 39 -10.55 -1.67 8.45
C TRP A 39 -9.94 -3.06 8.32
N ILE A 40 -10.78 -4.08 8.15
CA ILE A 40 -10.33 -5.46 7.99
C ILE A 40 -10.69 -5.95 6.59
N ASP A 41 -9.67 -6.19 5.76
CA ASP A 41 -9.84 -6.79 4.45
C ASP A 41 -9.78 -8.32 4.55
N TRP A 42 -10.86 -9.00 4.16
CA TRP A 42 -10.93 -10.45 4.16
C TRP A 42 -10.81 -11.01 2.75
N SER A 43 -10.20 -12.18 2.63
CA SER A 43 -10.19 -12.98 1.41
C SER A 43 -10.29 -14.44 1.80
N LEU A 44 -11.33 -15.11 1.30
CA LEU A 44 -11.52 -16.54 1.52
C LEU A 44 -10.64 -17.30 0.53
N VAL A 45 -9.82 -18.19 1.06
CA VAL A 45 -8.89 -19.02 0.28
C VAL A 45 -9.11 -20.48 0.63
N LYS A 46 -8.74 -21.39 -0.28
CA LYS A 46 -8.71 -22.82 0.01
C LYS A 46 -7.62 -23.11 1.05
N GLY A 47 -7.88 -24.07 1.94
CA GLY A 47 -6.94 -24.50 2.97
C GLY A 47 -7.58 -24.51 4.36
N ASN A 48 -6.75 -24.74 5.37
CA ASN A 48 -7.14 -24.85 6.78
C ASN A 48 -6.35 -23.90 7.69
N SER A 49 -5.75 -22.86 7.12
CA SER A 49 -4.93 -21.87 7.84
C SER A 49 -5.46 -20.45 7.62
N CYS A 50 -5.23 -19.56 8.59
CA CYS A 50 -5.53 -18.14 8.49
C CYS A 50 -4.24 -17.33 8.40
N LYS A 51 -4.04 -16.60 7.29
CA LYS A 51 -2.95 -15.64 7.15
C LYS A 51 -3.45 -14.25 7.53
N ILE A 52 -2.80 -13.61 8.49
CA ILE A 52 -3.13 -12.26 8.95
C ILE A 52 -1.92 -11.37 8.71
N THR A 53 -2.13 -10.27 7.99
CA THR A 53 -1.13 -9.21 7.85
C THR A 53 -1.65 -7.94 8.50
N VAL A 54 -0.91 -7.41 9.46
CA VAL A 54 -1.15 -6.08 10.04
C VAL A 54 -0.35 -5.08 9.23
N PHE A 55 -1.00 -4.02 8.76
CA PHE A 55 -0.39 -2.98 7.92
C PHE A 55 -0.69 -1.59 8.49
N PRO A 56 0.14 -1.07 9.42
CA PRO A 56 0.01 0.28 9.95
C PRO A 56 0.32 1.37 8.91
N LYS A 57 -0.68 1.65 8.08
CA LYS A 57 -0.70 2.81 7.19
C LYS A 57 -0.93 4.08 8.00
N GLY A 58 -0.66 5.25 7.45
CA GLY A 58 -0.80 6.46 8.22
C GLY A 58 -0.84 7.69 7.34
N GLY A 59 -1.23 8.79 7.98
CA GLY A 59 -1.90 9.91 7.31
C GLY A 59 -1.17 10.41 6.07
N GLY A 60 0.07 10.89 6.21
CA GLY A 60 0.77 11.57 5.10
C GLY A 60 0.82 10.75 3.80
N ARG A 61 1.23 9.48 3.87
CA ARG A 61 1.24 8.58 2.71
C ARG A 61 -0.13 8.07 2.30
N GLU A 62 -1.12 8.05 3.20
CA GLU A 62 -2.50 7.76 2.83
C GLU A 62 -3.10 8.89 2.00
N ASN A 63 -2.84 10.14 2.39
CA ASN A 63 -3.24 11.33 1.66
C ASN A 63 -2.57 11.46 0.29
N GLY A 64 -1.43 10.77 0.09
CA GLY A 64 -0.79 10.64 -1.22
C GLY A 64 -1.40 9.56 -2.12
N SER A 65 -2.47 8.87 -1.71
CA SER A 65 -3.17 7.91 -2.57
C SER A 65 -4.02 8.65 -3.60
N ALA A 66 -4.10 8.11 -4.82
CA ALA A 66 -4.83 8.71 -5.92
C ALA A 66 -5.66 7.66 -6.67
N LEU A 67 -6.72 8.11 -7.33
CA LEU A 67 -7.51 7.29 -8.24
C LEU A 67 -7.83 8.13 -9.47
N LYS A 68 -7.61 7.57 -10.65
CA LYS A 68 -8.04 8.14 -11.92
C LYS A 68 -8.87 7.13 -12.70
N MET A 69 -10.02 7.58 -13.19
CA MET A 69 -10.87 6.82 -14.10
C MET A 69 -10.52 7.23 -15.53
N PHE A 70 -9.75 6.40 -16.22
CA PHE A 70 -9.38 6.67 -17.61
C PHE A 70 -10.46 6.24 -18.59
N ASN A 71 -10.41 6.84 -19.78
CA ASN A 71 -11.12 6.33 -20.93
C ASN A 71 -10.60 4.92 -21.29
N PRO A 72 -11.46 4.00 -21.76
CA PRO A 72 -11.05 2.64 -22.13
C PRO A 72 -9.97 2.53 -23.20
N THR A 73 -9.80 3.59 -23.98
CA THR A 73 -8.86 3.71 -25.10
C THR A 73 -7.51 4.28 -24.67
N VAL A 74 -7.32 4.59 -23.39
CA VAL A 74 -6.04 5.07 -22.85
C VAL A 74 -4.94 4.08 -23.21
N ASP A 75 -3.79 4.60 -23.60
CA ASP A 75 -2.60 3.79 -23.79
C ASP A 75 -1.78 3.65 -22.51
N LEU A 76 -0.72 2.83 -22.58
CA LEU A 76 0.11 2.57 -21.41
C LEU A 76 0.97 3.78 -21.03
N ASP A 77 1.38 4.60 -22.00
CA ASP A 77 2.27 5.73 -21.78
C ASP A 77 1.55 6.85 -21.02
N GLU A 78 0.28 7.09 -21.33
CA GLU A 78 -0.59 7.99 -20.56
C GLU A 78 -0.77 7.54 -19.11
N ILE A 79 -0.86 6.23 -18.87
CA ILE A 79 -0.94 5.67 -17.51
C ILE A 79 0.38 5.86 -16.77
N LYS A 80 1.51 5.56 -17.41
CA LYS A 80 2.85 5.75 -16.82
C LYS A 80 3.08 7.20 -16.47
N LYS A 81 2.78 8.11 -17.40
CA LYS A 81 2.86 9.55 -17.20
C LYS A 81 2.04 10.00 -15.99
N PHE A 82 0.79 9.55 -15.87
CA PHE A 82 -0.04 9.86 -14.69
C PHE A 82 0.60 9.40 -13.38
N ILE A 83 1.21 8.21 -13.35
CA ILE A 83 1.88 7.70 -12.15
C ILE A 83 3.10 8.56 -11.80
N VAL A 84 3.98 8.83 -12.78
CA VAL A 84 5.21 9.61 -12.57
C VAL A 84 4.87 11.05 -12.17
N GLU A 85 3.95 11.70 -12.87
CA GLU A 85 3.47 13.06 -12.54
C GLU A 85 2.89 13.12 -11.13
N HIS A 86 2.14 12.09 -10.71
CA HIS A 86 1.61 12.02 -9.35
C HIS A 86 2.75 11.90 -8.31
N VAL A 87 3.78 11.10 -8.56
CA VAL A 87 4.94 11.03 -7.66
C VAL A 87 5.67 12.38 -7.59
N ILE A 88 5.81 13.09 -8.72
CA ILE A 88 6.38 14.43 -8.78
C ILE A 88 5.56 15.41 -7.93
N GLU A 89 4.22 15.40 -8.08
CA GLU A 89 3.33 16.26 -7.30
C GLU A 89 3.43 15.99 -5.78
N MET A 90 3.62 14.73 -5.41
CA MET A 90 3.82 14.33 -4.02
C MET A 90 5.17 14.80 -3.49
N GLY A 91 6.24 14.74 -4.27
CA GLY A 91 7.58 15.19 -3.87
C GLY A 91 7.96 14.66 -2.48
N GLY A 92 8.40 15.56 -1.59
CA GLY A 92 8.76 15.22 -0.21
C GLY A 92 7.59 14.88 0.73
N LYS A 93 6.32 15.14 0.35
CA LYS A 93 5.14 15.05 1.24
C LYS A 93 4.87 13.64 1.76
N VAL A 94 5.31 12.63 1.03
CA VAL A 94 5.11 11.20 1.35
C VAL A 94 6.35 10.55 1.97
N CYS A 95 7.32 11.35 2.40
CA CYS A 95 8.57 10.92 3.02
C CYS A 95 9.32 9.86 2.17
N PRO A 96 9.73 10.20 0.92
CA PRO A 96 10.56 9.33 0.13
C PRO A 96 11.90 9.00 0.84
N PRO A 97 12.55 7.86 0.53
CA PRO A 97 12.24 6.98 -0.58
C PRO A 97 10.99 6.14 -0.32
N THR A 98 10.07 6.12 -1.29
CA THR A 98 8.75 5.48 -1.15
C THR A 98 8.67 4.11 -1.82
N VAL A 99 7.72 3.28 -1.42
CA VAL A 99 7.25 2.16 -2.25
C VAL A 99 5.94 2.60 -2.90
N VAL A 100 5.85 2.48 -4.22
CA VAL A 100 4.69 2.91 -4.99
C VAL A 100 3.83 1.70 -5.33
N GLY A 101 2.64 1.62 -4.74
CA GLY A 101 1.67 0.58 -5.03
C GLY A 101 0.69 1.05 -6.10
N ILE A 102 0.45 0.24 -7.11
CA ILE A 102 -0.43 0.55 -8.23
C ILE A 102 -1.45 -0.59 -8.41
N GLY A 103 -2.70 -0.22 -8.63
CA GLY A 103 -3.78 -1.14 -8.95
C GLY A 103 -4.45 -0.73 -10.25
N ILE A 104 -4.54 -1.65 -11.22
CA ILE A 104 -5.10 -1.36 -12.55
C ILE A 104 -6.30 -2.27 -12.82
N GLY A 105 -7.43 -1.68 -13.24
CA GLY A 105 -8.64 -2.40 -13.59
C GLY A 105 -9.56 -2.72 -12.41
N GLY A 106 -10.58 -3.54 -12.65
CA GLY A 106 -11.70 -3.72 -11.72
C GLY A 106 -12.63 -2.50 -11.68
N GLY A 107 -13.14 -2.19 -10.49
CA GLY A 107 -13.82 -0.94 -10.13
C GLY A 107 -12.88 0.04 -9.42
N SER A 108 -13.37 1.24 -9.10
CA SER A 108 -12.60 2.28 -8.40
C SER A 108 -12.08 1.81 -7.02
N ASP A 109 -12.93 1.13 -6.26
CA ASP A 109 -12.62 0.53 -4.97
C ASP A 109 -11.60 -0.61 -5.09
N ILE A 110 -11.77 -1.46 -6.11
CA ILE A 110 -10.87 -2.58 -6.39
C ILE A 110 -9.48 -2.07 -6.77
N ALA A 111 -9.37 -1.07 -7.64
CA ALA A 111 -8.09 -0.51 -8.05
C ALA A 111 -7.29 0.03 -6.84
N LEU A 112 -7.92 0.82 -5.97
CA LEU A 112 -7.27 1.31 -4.75
C LEU A 112 -6.93 0.18 -3.77
N LYS A 113 -7.80 -0.83 -3.64
CA LYS A 113 -7.53 -2.01 -2.81
C LYS A 113 -6.35 -2.81 -3.34
N LEU A 114 -6.25 -3.02 -4.66
CA LEU A 114 -5.11 -3.69 -5.30
C LEU A 114 -3.82 -2.90 -5.13
N ALA A 115 -3.87 -1.57 -5.31
CA ALA A 115 -2.73 -0.69 -5.04
C ALA A 115 -2.23 -0.83 -3.59
N LYS A 116 -3.14 -0.87 -2.61
CA LYS A 116 -2.77 -1.11 -1.20
C LYS A 116 -2.25 -2.53 -0.94
N LYS A 117 -2.78 -3.54 -1.63
CA LYS A 117 -2.31 -4.93 -1.52
C LYS A 117 -0.93 -5.12 -2.12
N SER A 118 -0.61 -4.43 -3.21
CA SER A 118 0.71 -4.53 -3.85
C SER A 118 1.83 -4.07 -2.92
N LEU A 119 1.55 -3.09 -2.04
CA LEU A 119 2.45 -2.65 -0.96
C LEU A 119 2.78 -3.71 0.10
N LEU A 120 2.17 -4.90 0.05
CA LEU A 120 2.53 -6.03 0.93
C LEU A 120 3.64 -6.90 0.36
N ARG A 121 4.02 -6.70 -0.92
CA ARG A 121 5.12 -7.42 -1.56
C ARG A 121 6.50 -7.01 -1.01
N PRO A 122 7.47 -7.93 -0.88
CA PRO A 122 8.85 -7.58 -0.54
C PRO A 122 9.48 -6.63 -1.56
N ILE A 123 10.36 -5.73 -1.11
CA ILE A 123 11.19 -4.94 -2.02
C ILE A 123 12.05 -5.91 -2.84
N GLY A 124 12.16 -5.65 -4.14
CA GLY A 124 12.84 -6.49 -5.12
C GLY A 124 11.96 -7.60 -5.69
N ASP A 125 10.76 -7.83 -5.15
CA ASP A 125 9.81 -8.81 -5.70
C ASP A 125 9.19 -8.27 -7.00
N ARG A 126 9.03 -9.14 -8.00
CA ARG A 126 8.50 -8.78 -9.32
C ARG A 126 7.28 -9.61 -9.67
N ASN A 127 6.37 -9.01 -10.43
CA ASN A 127 5.14 -9.69 -10.82
C ASN A 127 5.46 -10.94 -11.66
N LYS A 128 4.67 -12.01 -11.49
CA LYS A 128 4.84 -13.25 -12.28
C LYS A 128 4.58 -13.03 -13.77
N ASN A 129 3.73 -12.06 -14.10
CA ASN A 129 3.52 -11.64 -15.48
C ASN A 129 4.68 -10.75 -15.93
N LYS A 130 5.45 -11.22 -16.92
CA LYS A 130 6.65 -10.53 -17.43
C LYS A 130 6.37 -9.12 -17.96
N THR A 131 5.19 -8.88 -18.54
CA THR A 131 4.80 -7.55 -19.02
C THR A 131 4.63 -6.58 -17.86
N ILE A 132 3.98 -7.04 -16.78
CA ILE A 132 3.78 -6.21 -15.57
C ILE A 132 5.11 -6.02 -14.84
N ALA A 133 5.93 -7.07 -14.72
CA ALA A 133 7.25 -6.96 -14.10
C ALA A 133 8.16 -5.97 -14.82
N LYS A 134 8.12 -5.92 -16.16
CA LYS A 134 8.84 -4.91 -16.93
C LYS A 134 8.32 -3.51 -16.61
N LEU A 135 7.00 -3.32 -16.59
CA LEU A 135 6.40 -2.04 -16.25
C LEU A 135 6.76 -1.55 -14.84
N GLU A 136 6.86 -2.46 -13.85
CA GLU A 136 7.35 -2.15 -12.51
C GLU A 136 8.78 -1.59 -12.53
N ILE A 137 9.66 -2.18 -13.35
CA ILE A 137 11.05 -1.75 -13.49
C ILE A 137 11.12 -0.40 -14.21
N ASP A 138 10.47 -0.29 -15.37
CA ASP A 138 10.48 0.94 -16.19
C ASP A 138 9.95 2.14 -15.37
N LEU A 139 8.87 1.96 -14.58
CA LEU A 139 8.36 3.02 -13.71
C LEU A 139 9.29 3.36 -12.55
N LEU A 140 9.97 2.37 -11.96
CA LEU A 140 10.91 2.62 -10.88
C LEU A 140 12.10 3.45 -11.36
N GLU A 141 12.63 3.14 -12.55
CA GLU A 141 13.68 3.90 -13.21
C GLU A 141 13.22 5.33 -13.49
N GLU A 142 12.07 5.51 -14.18
CA GLU A 142 11.52 6.84 -14.49
C GLU A 142 11.26 7.69 -13.24
N ILE A 143 10.77 7.08 -12.15
CA ILE A 143 10.53 7.79 -10.89
C ILE A 143 11.85 8.23 -10.25
N ASN A 144 12.89 7.40 -10.28
CA ASN A 144 14.18 7.76 -9.69
C ASN A 144 14.91 8.81 -10.52
N ASP A 145 14.78 8.76 -11.85
CA ASP A 145 15.33 9.76 -12.78
C ASP A 145 14.74 11.16 -12.59
N THR A 146 13.60 11.31 -11.90
CA THR A 146 13.05 12.63 -11.52
C THR A 146 13.98 13.43 -10.60
N GLY A 147 14.92 12.78 -9.90
CA GLY A 147 15.87 13.42 -9.01
C GLY A 147 15.26 14.06 -7.75
N ILE A 148 13.99 13.76 -7.42
CA ILE A 148 13.32 14.25 -6.19
C ILE A 148 14.08 13.78 -4.95
N GLY A 149 14.49 12.50 -4.95
CA GLY A 149 15.35 11.90 -3.94
C GLY A 149 14.75 11.80 -2.54
N PRO A 150 15.55 11.37 -1.55
CA PRO A 150 15.11 11.19 -0.18
C PRO A 150 14.55 12.47 0.43
N MET A 151 13.38 12.35 1.06
CA MET A 151 12.60 13.45 1.64
C MET A 151 12.25 14.61 0.67
N GLY A 152 12.48 14.46 -0.64
CA GLY A 152 12.32 15.53 -1.61
C GLY A 152 13.45 16.56 -1.61
N LEU A 153 14.63 16.17 -1.12
CA LEU A 153 15.81 17.05 -0.98
C LEU A 153 16.83 16.88 -2.12
N GLY A 154 16.49 16.13 -3.16
CA GLY A 154 17.41 15.77 -4.25
C GLY A 154 18.07 14.40 -4.06
N GLY A 155 18.50 13.79 -5.16
CA GLY A 155 19.29 12.55 -5.20
C GLY A 155 18.63 11.42 -5.98
N ASP A 156 19.31 10.28 -6.03
CA ASP A 156 19.04 9.21 -7.01
C ASP A 156 17.94 8.22 -6.59
N THR A 157 17.34 8.39 -5.39
CA THR A 157 16.38 7.43 -4.84
C THR A 157 15.13 8.12 -4.32
N THR A 158 14.16 8.29 -5.21
CA THR A 158 12.80 8.76 -4.92
C THR A 158 11.90 7.61 -4.48
N ALA A 159 12.07 6.43 -5.09
CA ALA A 159 11.35 5.22 -4.77
C ALA A 159 12.30 4.03 -4.56
N LEU A 160 11.99 3.21 -3.55
CA LEU A 160 12.64 1.93 -3.29
C LEU A 160 12.11 0.83 -4.21
N ASP A 161 10.81 0.86 -4.53
CA ASP A 161 10.22 -0.09 -5.46
C ASP A 161 8.86 0.37 -5.99
N VAL A 162 8.42 -0.27 -7.08
CA VAL A 162 7.08 -0.14 -7.66
C VAL A 162 6.45 -1.53 -7.76
N HIS A 163 5.21 -1.65 -7.28
CA HIS A 163 4.47 -2.91 -7.34
C HIS A 163 3.08 -2.72 -7.93
N ILE A 164 2.78 -3.50 -8.96
CA ILE A 164 1.53 -3.45 -9.72
C ILE A 164 0.73 -4.73 -9.49
N GLU A 165 -0.53 -4.55 -9.12
CA GLU A 165 -1.54 -5.60 -9.13
C GLU A 165 -2.66 -5.23 -10.10
N VAL A 166 -3.26 -6.24 -10.75
CA VAL A 166 -4.24 -6.00 -11.82
C VAL A 166 -5.51 -6.81 -11.61
N ALA A 167 -6.63 -6.26 -12.05
CA ALA A 167 -7.88 -6.98 -12.23
C ALA A 167 -8.38 -6.80 -13.67
N HIS A 168 -9.17 -7.75 -14.15
CA HIS A 168 -9.96 -7.52 -15.34
C HIS A 168 -10.91 -6.34 -15.12
N ARG A 169 -11.15 -5.57 -16.19
CA ARG A 169 -11.96 -4.36 -16.16
C ARG A 169 -13.21 -4.53 -17.03
N HIS A 170 -14.25 -3.77 -16.74
CA HIS A 170 -15.34 -3.61 -17.68
C HIS A 170 -14.83 -2.89 -18.95
N PRO A 171 -15.25 -3.27 -20.18
CA PRO A 171 -14.76 -2.64 -21.40
C PRO A 171 -14.93 -1.11 -21.44
N ALA A 172 -15.99 -0.59 -20.81
CA ALA A 172 -16.27 0.85 -20.72
C ALA A 172 -15.53 1.61 -19.58
N SER A 173 -14.67 0.95 -18.79
CA SER A 173 -13.99 1.60 -17.66
C SER A 173 -12.52 1.19 -17.57
N PHE A 174 -11.66 2.11 -17.15
CA PHE A 174 -10.24 1.86 -16.92
C PHE A 174 -9.74 2.57 -15.65
N PRO A 175 -10.06 2.06 -14.45
CA PRO A 175 -9.58 2.64 -13.20
C PRO A 175 -8.09 2.33 -12.96
N VAL A 176 -7.35 3.34 -12.50
CA VAL A 176 -5.97 3.20 -12.02
C VAL A 176 -5.87 3.87 -10.65
N GLY A 177 -5.52 3.07 -9.64
CA GLY A 177 -5.29 3.52 -8.27
C GLY A 177 -3.80 3.55 -7.94
N ILE A 178 -3.36 4.57 -7.20
CA ILE A 178 -2.02 4.72 -6.66
C ILE A 178 -2.12 4.74 -5.14
N ALA A 179 -1.28 3.97 -4.45
CA ALA A 179 -1.13 3.97 -3.01
C ALA A 179 0.35 4.21 -2.68
N MET A 180 0.65 5.35 -2.07
CA MET A 180 2.01 5.68 -1.66
C MET A 180 2.32 5.05 -0.31
N GLN A 181 3.54 4.56 -0.13
CA GLN A 181 4.06 4.08 1.14
C GLN A 181 5.40 4.73 1.46
N CYS A 182 5.50 5.36 2.63
CA CYS A 182 6.74 5.98 3.06
C CYS A 182 7.77 4.94 3.53
N TRP A 183 9.00 5.40 3.79
CA TRP A 183 10.08 4.59 4.35
C TRP A 183 9.73 3.89 5.68
N ALA A 184 8.76 4.40 6.45
CA ALA A 184 8.16 3.70 7.59
C ALA A 184 7.22 2.56 7.13
N ASN A 185 7.75 1.66 6.31
CA ASN A 185 7.08 0.55 5.67
C ASN A 185 6.80 -0.60 6.65
N ARG A 186 5.93 -0.33 7.62
CA ARG A 186 5.62 -1.23 8.74
C ARG A 186 4.56 -2.24 8.31
N ARG A 187 4.88 -3.52 8.46
CA ARG A 187 3.95 -4.63 8.31
C ARG A 187 4.45 -5.84 9.08
N ALA A 188 3.53 -6.67 9.56
CA ALA A 188 3.85 -7.96 10.14
C ALA A 188 2.81 -8.98 9.68
N THR A 189 3.26 -10.20 9.45
CA THR A 189 2.41 -11.28 8.96
C THR A 189 2.57 -12.51 9.83
N ILE A 190 1.45 -13.13 10.17
CA ILE A 190 1.38 -14.43 10.82
C ILE A 190 0.54 -15.40 10.00
N ILE A 191 0.81 -16.69 10.15
CA ILE A 191 -0.07 -17.78 9.73
C ILE A 191 -0.49 -18.54 10.98
N ILE A 192 -1.80 -18.72 11.13
CA ILE A 192 -2.39 -19.52 12.18
C ILE A 192 -2.84 -20.83 11.54
N SER A 193 -2.29 -21.97 11.97
CA SER A 193 -2.66 -23.30 11.49
C SER A 193 -4.04 -23.72 12.02
N ARG A 194 -4.57 -24.83 11.50
CA ARG A 194 -5.82 -25.41 11.99
C ARG A 194 -5.75 -25.76 13.49
N ASP A 195 -4.58 -26.19 13.93
CA ASP A 195 -4.34 -26.67 15.29
C ASP A 195 -4.01 -25.53 16.27
N GLY A 196 -3.94 -24.29 15.76
CA GLY A 196 -3.71 -23.07 16.55
C GLY A 196 -2.25 -22.62 16.60
N ASP A 197 -1.34 -23.32 15.92
CA ASP A 197 0.06 -22.92 15.84
C ASP A 197 0.22 -21.61 15.09
N VAL A 198 1.08 -20.72 15.60
CA VAL A 198 1.33 -19.40 15.03
C VAL A 198 2.74 -19.35 14.46
N GLU A 199 2.83 -19.25 13.14
CA GLU A 199 4.07 -18.98 12.41
C GLU A 199 4.18 -17.46 12.14
N TRP A 200 5.32 -16.86 12.50
CA TRP A 200 5.63 -15.46 12.22
C TRP A 200 6.46 -15.34 10.94
N ILE A 201 5.92 -14.66 9.92
CA ILE A 201 6.62 -14.45 8.64
C ILE A 201 7.46 -13.16 8.65
N SER A 202 7.21 -12.22 9.56
CA SER A 202 7.81 -10.88 9.48
C SER A 202 9.34 -10.90 9.55
N LEU A 203 9.95 -10.54 8.41
CA LEU A 203 11.37 -10.29 8.12
C LEU A 203 12.32 -11.41 8.61
N ASN A 204 12.67 -12.33 7.70
CA ASN A 204 13.98 -13.00 7.77
C ASN A 204 15.04 -11.92 8.03
N SER A 205 15.65 -11.97 9.22
CA SER A 205 16.61 -11.02 9.78
C SER A 205 17.96 -10.99 9.05
N LYS A 206 17.99 -11.20 7.73
CA LYS A 206 19.20 -11.22 6.90
C LYS A 206 19.38 -9.97 6.04
N LEU A 207 18.48 -8.99 6.16
CA LEU A 207 18.55 -7.73 5.41
C LEU A 207 18.22 -6.54 6.34
N LEU A 208 19.02 -6.40 7.39
CA LEU A 208 19.36 -5.13 8.04
C LEU A 208 20.86 -5.12 8.26
#